data_AF-A0A964TIY5-F1
#
_entry.id   AF-A0A964TIY5-F1
#
_cell.length_a   1.000
_cell.length_b   1.000
_cell.length_c   1.000
_cell.angle_alpha   90.00
_cell.angle_beta   90.00
_cell.angle_gamma   90.00
#
_symmetry.space_group_name_H-M   'P 1'
#
loop_
_entity.id
_entity.type
_entity.pdbx_description
1 polymer ?
#
loop_
_entity_poly.entity_id
_entity_poly.type
_entity_poly.pdbx_seq_one_letter_code
_entity_poly.pdbx_strand_id
1 'polypeptide(L)'
;MDDAAPPPMGHNRPPPVDPAALDAFEARVRAMAETAGQWLDEGAVADAADASRAGDFLTALRALHREVDEARREAKRPHDEAAKAVQAAFAPLLAPLEAAAERIKALLAEYAEREQAGREAERSEALARARADLAAAEAERERAACAHDVIGEAAAEHAIAVIEERIAALERGDTRVRIASATGGGRTLAQRTRRVARLVNLNRALIHYRDRAEVAALLERLANADLRGPDAPDHIPGFAIAIERIVA
;
A
#
# COMPACT_ATOMS: atom_id res chain seq x y z
N MET A 1 -25.64 50.49 -19.44
CA MET A 1 -26.91 49.74 -19.47
C MET A 1 -26.51 48.32 -19.72
N ASP A 2 -26.25 47.61 -18.62
CA ASP A 2 -25.60 46.30 -18.61
C ASP A 2 -26.49 45.25 -19.29
N ASP A 3 -25.91 44.66 -20.34
CA ASP A 3 -26.48 43.58 -21.13
C ASP A 3 -26.26 42.27 -20.36
N ALA A 4 -27.00 42.09 -19.27
CA ALA A 4 -26.98 40.86 -18.49
C ALA A 4 -28.05 39.91 -19.02
N ALA A 5 -27.69 39.12 -20.04
CA ALA A 5 -28.49 37.97 -20.46
C ALA A 5 -28.83 37.12 -19.21
N PRO A 6 -30.10 36.69 -19.04
CA PRO A 6 -30.48 35.88 -17.91
C PRO A 6 -29.64 34.58 -17.90
N PRO A 7 -29.18 34.12 -16.73
CA PRO A 7 -28.28 32.97 -16.65
C PRO A 7 -28.93 31.74 -17.31
N PRO A 8 -28.16 30.95 -18.07
CA PRO A 8 -28.68 29.81 -18.81
C PRO A 8 -29.33 28.78 -17.87
N MET A 9 -30.41 28.16 -18.37
CA MET A 9 -31.25 27.21 -17.65
C MET A 9 -30.39 26.06 -17.07
N GLY A 10 -30.29 25.99 -15.73
CA GLY A 10 -29.46 25.01 -15.02
C GLY A 10 -28.42 25.57 -14.04
N HIS A 11 -28.28 26.90 -13.95
CA HIS A 11 -27.37 27.57 -13.00
C HIS A 11 -27.93 27.79 -11.59
N ASN A 12 -29.18 27.41 -11.32
CA ASN A 12 -29.75 27.42 -9.97
C ASN A 12 -29.75 26.00 -9.39
N ARG A 13 -28.57 25.45 -9.13
CA ARG A 13 -28.47 24.22 -8.33
C ARG A 13 -28.42 24.62 -6.86
N PRO A 14 -29.43 24.27 -6.03
CA PRO A 14 -29.35 24.52 -4.61
C PRO A 14 -28.12 23.81 -4.02
N PRO A 15 -27.58 24.30 -2.89
CA PRO A 15 -26.47 23.64 -2.22
C PRO A 15 -26.81 22.17 -1.93
N PRO A 16 -25.81 21.26 -1.97
CA PRO A 16 -26.01 19.81 -1.80
C PRO A 16 -26.51 19.42 -0.40
N VAL A 17 -26.38 20.34 0.56
CA VAL A 17 -26.94 20.24 1.91
C VAL A 17 -27.77 21.50 2.14
N ASP A 18 -28.96 21.34 2.69
CA ASP A 18 -29.77 22.46 3.15
C ASP A 18 -29.09 23.13 4.37
N PRO A 19 -28.58 24.36 4.24
CA PRO A 19 -27.88 25.04 5.33
C PRO A 19 -28.75 25.21 6.58
N ALA A 20 -30.05 25.47 6.40
CA ALA A 20 -30.95 25.66 7.53
C ALA A 20 -31.17 24.35 8.33
N ALA A 21 -31.26 23.22 7.63
CA ALA A 21 -31.35 21.91 8.27
C ALA A 21 -30.04 21.55 9.00
N LEU A 22 -28.88 21.87 8.41
CA LEU A 22 -27.58 21.65 9.03
C LEU A 22 -27.41 22.50 10.30
N ASP A 23 -27.75 23.78 10.24
CA ASP A 23 -27.69 24.71 11.38
C ASP A 23 -28.62 24.22 12.52
N ALA A 24 -29.81 23.71 12.19
CA ALA A 24 -30.73 23.13 13.16
C ALA A 24 -30.17 21.87 13.83
N PHE A 25 -29.50 20.98 13.07
CA PHE A 25 -28.82 19.83 13.66
C PHE A 25 -27.62 20.24 14.50
N GLU A 26 -26.83 21.23 14.08
CA GLU A 26 -25.70 21.72 14.86
C GLU A 26 -26.15 22.28 16.21
N ALA A 27 -27.20 23.08 16.23
CA ALA A 27 -27.75 23.63 17.48
C ALA A 27 -28.22 22.50 18.43
N ARG A 28 -28.90 21.47 17.92
CA ARG A 28 -29.34 20.31 18.71
C ARG A 28 -28.16 19.49 19.24
N VAL A 29 -27.15 19.25 18.41
CA VAL A 29 -25.94 18.52 18.79
C VAL A 29 -25.16 19.28 19.86
N ARG A 30 -25.04 20.61 19.73
CA ARG A 30 -24.37 21.47 20.71
C ARG A 30 -25.07 21.42 22.06
N ALA A 31 -26.39 21.59 22.10
CA ALA A 31 -27.16 21.48 23.35
C ALA A 31 -27.04 20.10 24.00
N MET A 32 -27.03 19.04 23.19
CA MET A 32 -26.84 17.68 23.68
C MET A 32 -25.42 17.45 24.23
N ALA A 33 -24.40 18.02 23.58
CA ALA A 33 -23.00 17.94 24.02
C ALA A 33 -22.77 18.73 25.32
N GLU A 34 -23.38 19.89 25.47
CA GLU A 34 -23.36 20.66 26.73
C GLU A 34 -23.99 19.87 27.88
N THR A 35 -25.15 19.24 27.63
CA THR A 35 -25.81 18.37 28.61
C THR A 35 -24.96 17.15 28.94
N ALA A 36 -24.28 16.56 27.94
CA ALA A 36 -23.34 15.48 28.17
C ALA A 36 -22.13 15.92 29.01
N GLY A 37 -21.64 17.15 28.80
CA GLY A 37 -20.60 17.76 29.63
C GLY A 37 -21.00 17.85 31.10
N GLN A 38 -22.23 18.28 31.39
CA GLN A 38 -22.76 18.33 32.76
C GLN A 38 -22.76 16.94 33.43
N TRP A 39 -23.20 15.91 32.70
CA TRP A 39 -23.14 14.51 33.19
C TRP A 39 -21.70 14.04 33.44
N LEU A 40 -20.73 14.45 32.62
CA LEU A 40 -19.33 14.11 32.79
C LEU A 40 -18.68 14.86 33.97
N ASP A 41 -19.07 16.11 34.19
CA ASP A 41 -18.60 16.95 35.31
C ASP A 41 -19.12 16.43 36.65
N GLU A 42 -20.33 15.87 36.70
CA GLU A 42 -20.90 15.21 37.88
C GLU A 42 -20.08 13.98 38.32
N GLY A 43 -19.42 13.29 37.37
CA GLY A 43 -18.41 12.25 37.62
C GLY A 43 -18.92 10.95 38.24
N ALA A 44 -20.14 10.92 38.79
CA ALA A 44 -20.79 9.73 39.32
C ALA A 44 -22.32 9.87 39.27
N VAL A 45 -23.00 8.75 38.99
CA VAL A 45 -24.46 8.64 39.10
C VAL A 45 -24.80 8.28 40.55
N ALA A 46 -25.43 9.19 41.28
CA ALA A 46 -25.55 9.08 42.74
C ALA A 46 -26.65 8.12 43.21
N ASP A 47 -27.78 8.05 42.48
CA ASP A 47 -28.91 7.20 42.84
C ASP A 47 -29.60 6.53 41.64
N ALA A 48 -30.61 5.71 41.91
CA ALA A 48 -31.37 4.98 40.89
C ALA A 48 -32.19 5.92 39.97
N ALA A 49 -32.61 7.09 40.46
CA ALA A 49 -33.33 8.07 39.65
C ALA A 49 -32.37 8.77 38.68
N ASP A 50 -31.15 9.09 39.13
CA ASP A 50 -30.08 9.63 38.30
C ASP A 50 -29.68 8.65 37.21
N ALA A 51 -29.59 7.35 37.54
CA ALA A 51 -29.30 6.29 36.58
C ALA A 51 -30.38 6.19 35.50
N SER A 52 -31.66 6.32 35.86
CA SER A 52 -32.76 6.35 34.90
C SER A 52 -32.66 7.56 33.97
N ARG A 53 -32.39 8.76 34.51
CA ARG A 53 -32.26 9.98 33.71
C ARG A 53 -31.05 9.93 32.76
N ALA A 54 -29.92 9.36 33.22
CA ALA A 54 -28.75 9.12 32.38
C ALA A 54 -29.06 8.10 31.26
N GLY A 55 -29.85 7.06 31.54
CA GLY A 55 -30.33 6.10 30.54
C GLY A 55 -31.24 6.72 29.48
N ASP A 56 -32.17 7.58 29.88
CA ASP A 56 -33.03 8.33 28.96
C ASP A 56 -32.21 9.29 28.09
N PHE A 57 -31.25 9.98 28.70
CA PHE A 57 -30.32 10.88 27.99
C PHE A 57 -29.46 10.14 26.97
N LEU A 58 -28.91 8.97 27.33
CA LEU A 58 -28.17 8.11 26.40
C LEU A 58 -29.05 7.66 25.22
N THR A 59 -30.32 7.36 25.46
CA THR A 59 -31.28 7.00 24.42
C THR A 59 -31.53 8.18 23.48
N ALA A 60 -31.71 9.39 24.02
CA ALA A 60 -31.87 10.62 23.24
C ALA A 60 -30.63 10.95 22.40
N LEU A 61 -29.43 10.77 22.94
CA LEU A 61 -28.16 10.89 22.21
C LEU A 61 -28.09 9.94 21.01
N ARG A 62 -28.41 8.67 21.23
CA ARG A 62 -28.43 7.64 20.17
C ARG A 62 -29.47 7.95 19.09
N ALA A 63 -30.63 8.49 19.47
CA ALA A 63 -31.66 8.89 18.52
C ALA A 63 -31.21 10.07 17.65
N LEU A 64 -30.67 11.14 18.26
CA LEU A 64 -30.16 12.30 17.53
C LEU A 64 -29.03 11.91 16.55
N HIS A 65 -28.12 11.02 16.98
CA HIS A 65 -27.07 10.50 16.09
C HIS A 65 -27.66 9.81 14.86
N ARG A 66 -28.70 8.96 15.03
CA ARG A 66 -29.37 8.29 13.90
C ARG A 66 -30.04 9.28 12.97
N GLU A 67 -30.73 10.28 13.50
CA GLU A 67 -31.38 11.32 12.68
C GLU A 67 -30.37 12.09 11.81
N VAL A 68 -29.25 12.50 12.41
CA VAL A 68 -28.17 13.21 11.67
C VAL A 68 -27.54 12.32 10.61
N ASP A 69 -27.30 11.03 10.92
CA ASP A 69 -26.71 10.10 9.95
C ASP A 69 -27.67 9.81 8.77
N GLU A 70 -28.96 9.66 9.02
CA GLU A 70 -29.96 9.49 7.96
C GLU A 70 -30.08 10.74 7.08
N ALA A 71 -30.15 11.94 7.68
CA ALA A 71 -30.14 13.19 6.91
C ALA A 71 -28.90 13.32 6.01
N ARG A 72 -27.72 12.92 6.52
CA ARG A 72 -26.48 12.84 5.72
C ARG A 72 -26.61 11.86 4.56
N ARG A 73 -27.15 10.65 4.80
CA ARG A 73 -27.34 9.63 3.76
C ARG A 73 -28.29 10.10 2.67
N GLU A 74 -29.40 10.71 3.05
CA GLU A 74 -30.39 11.23 2.12
C GLU A 74 -29.83 12.37 1.25
N ALA A 75 -29.12 13.33 1.86
CA ALA A 75 -28.46 14.41 1.13
C ALA A 75 -27.39 13.87 0.16
N LYS A 76 -26.65 12.83 0.55
CA LYS A 76 -25.61 12.21 -0.29
C LYS A 76 -26.16 11.30 -1.40
N ARG A 77 -27.32 10.66 -1.18
CA ARG A 77 -27.92 9.65 -2.08
C ARG A 77 -27.95 10.08 -3.56
N PRO A 78 -28.48 11.25 -3.96
CA PRO A 78 -28.55 11.62 -5.38
C PRO A 78 -27.16 11.76 -6.02
N HIS A 79 -26.16 12.20 -5.24
CA HIS A 79 -24.79 12.31 -5.73
C HIS A 79 -24.11 10.95 -5.88
N ASP A 80 -24.35 10.03 -4.93
CA ASP A 80 -23.85 8.65 -5.04
C ASP A 80 -24.51 7.91 -6.22
N GLU A 81 -25.80 8.11 -6.46
CA GLU A 81 -26.51 7.55 -7.62
C GLU A 81 -26.00 8.14 -8.94
N ALA A 82 -25.81 9.46 -9.01
CA ALA A 82 -25.21 10.10 -10.18
C ALA A 82 -23.78 9.60 -10.45
N ALA A 83 -22.96 9.45 -9.41
CA ALA A 83 -21.62 8.89 -9.52
C ALA A 83 -21.65 7.44 -10.04
N LYS A 84 -22.55 6.60 -9.51
CA LYS A 84 -22.76 5.23 -9.99
C LYS A 84 -23.21 5.19 -11.45
N ALA A 85 -24.11 6.07 -11.88
CA ALA A 85 -24.57 6.14 -13.26
C ALA A 85 -23.43 6.50 -14.23
N VAL A 86 -22.58 7.47 -13.84
CA VAL A 86 -21.37 7.82 -14.62
C VAL A 86 -20.42 6.62 -14.68
N GLN A 87 -20.11 5.98 -13.55
CA GLN A 87 -19.25 4.80 -13.53
C GLN A 87 -19.80 3.68 -14.42
N ALA A 88 -21.11 3.41 -14.36
CA ALA A 88 -21.75 2.40 -15.19
C ALA A 88 -21.68 2.72 -16.69
N ALA A 89 -21.79 3.99 -17.08
CA ALA A 89 -21.68 4.41 -18.47
C ALA A 89 -20.26 4.24 -19.03
N PHE A 90 -19.23 4.49 -18.22
CA PHE A 90 -17.83 4.40 -18.65
C PHE A 90 -17.20 3.01 -18.46
N ALA A 91 -17.70 2.19 -17.53
CA ALA A 91 -17.21 0.84 -17.29
C ALA A 91 -17.08 -0.03 -18.55
N PRO A 92 -18.10 -0.13 -19.45
CA PRO A 92 -17.96 -0.94 -20.67
C PRO A 92 -16.97 -0.37 -21.68
N LEU A 93 -16.60 0.91 -21.59
CA LEU A 93 -15.59 1.54 -22.43
C LEU A 93 -14.18 1.30 -21.88
N LEU A 94 -14.02 1.36 -20.56
CA LEU A 94 -12.74 1.18 -19.88
C LEU A 94 -12.32 -0.29 -19.82
N ALA A 95 -13.25 -1.21 -19.56
CA ALA A 95 -12.96 -2.65 -19.44
C ALA A 95 -12.19 -3.25 -20.63
N PRO A 96 -12.57 -3.05 -21.91
CA PRO A 96 -11.80 -3.58 -23.03
C PRO A 96 -10.44 -2.89 -23.20
N LEU A 97 -10.31 -1.61 -22.86
CA LEU A 97 -9.03 -0.88 -22.91
C LEU A 97 -8.05 -1.41 -21.86
N GLU A 98 -8.52 -1.65 -20.63
CA GLU A 98 -7.75 -2.27 -19.57
C GLU A 98 -7.31 -3.69 -19.97
N ALA A 99 -8.24 -4.50 -20.49
CA ALA A 99 -7.93 -5.84 -20.96
C ALA A 99 -6.89 -5.85 -22.10
N ALA A 100 -7.01 -4.93 -23.06
CA ALA A 100 -6.03 -4.76 -24.13
C ALA A 100 -4.66 -4.32 -23.58
N ALA A 101 -4.64 -3.37 -22.66
CA ALA A 101 -3.42 -2.88 -22.02
C ALA A 101 -2.69 -4.00 -21.26
N GLU A 102 -3.41 -4.83 -20.51
CA GLU A 102 -2.81 -5.98 -19.80
C GLU A 102 -2.24 -7.03 -20.76
N ARG A 103 -2.94 -7.33 -21.87
CA ARG A 103 -2.42 -8.24 -22.90
C ARG A 103 -1.15 -7.69 -23.56
N ILE A 104 -1.12 -6.40 -23.91
CA ILE A 104 0.07 -5.76 -24.50
C ILE A 104 1.22 -5.73 -23.50
N LYS A 105 0.95 -5.42 -22.21
CA LYS A 105 1.96 -5.48 -21.15
C LYS A 105 2.58 -6.88 -21.03
N ALA A 106 1.79 -7.95 -21.14
CA ALA A 106 2.31 -9.30 -21.13
C ALA A 106 3.27 -9.58 -22.30
N LEU A 107 2.92 -9.16 -23.52
CA LEU A 107 3.80 -9.27 -24.70
C LEU A 107 5.10 -8.47 -24.53
N LEU A 108 5.01 -7.25 -23.98
CA LEU A 108 6.17 -6.42 -23.70
C LEU A 108 7.06 -7.02 -22.59
N ALA A 109 6.45 -7.66 -21.59
CA ALA A 109 7.18 -8.36 -20.54
C ALA A 109 7.96 -9.54 -21.11
N GLU A 110 7.33 -10.39 -21.91
CA GLU A 110 7.99 -11.54 -22.59
C GLU A 110 9.14 -11.07 -23.48
N TYR A 111 8.94 -10.02 -24.27
CA TYR A 111 10.00 -9.42 -25.08
C TYR A 111 11.18 -8.96 -24.21
N ALA A 112 10.90 -8.21 -23.14
CA ALA A 112 11.95 -7.70 -22.27
C ALA A 112 12.67 -8.83 -21.50
N GLU A 113 11.98 -9.93 -21.14
CA GLU A 113 12.62 -11.11 -20.54
C GLU A 113 13.56 -11.79 -21.53
N ARG A 114 13.14 -11.97 -22.78
CA ARG A 114 13.98 -12.55 -23.83
C ARG A 114 15.22 -11.70 -24.11
N GLU A 115 15.06 -10.39 -24.22
CA GLU A 115 16.17 -9.45 -24.43
C GLU A 115 17.11 -9.43 -23.22
N GLN A 116 16.57 -9.48 -22.00
CA GLN A 116 17.36 -9.50 -20.79
C GLN A 116 18.15 -10.81 -20.68
N ALA A 117 17.53 -11.95 -20.97
CA ALA A 117 18.20 -13.24 -21.02
C ALA A 117 19.34 -13.25 -22.07
N GLY A 118 19.11 -12.65 -23.25
CA GLY A 118 20.15 -12.48 -24.26
C GLY A 118 21.35 -11.66 -23.76
N ARG A 119 21.09 -10.49 -23.16
CA ARG A 119 22.14 -9.62 -22.59
C ARG A 119 22.87 -10.28 -21.42
N GLU A 120 22.16 -11.04 -20.59
CA GLU A 120 22.76 -11.79 -19.49
C GLU A 120 23.62 -12.95 -20.01
N ALA A 121 23.19 -13.65 -21.06
CA ALA A 121 23.97 -14.69 -21.73
C ALA A 121 25.26 -14.10 -22.34
N GLU A 122 25.16 -13.04 -23.14
CA GLU A 122 26.33 -12.36 -23.72
C GLU A 122 27.32 -11.89 -22.65
N ARG A 123 26.80 -11.30 -21.55
CA ARG A 123 27.62 -10.89 -20.41
C ARG A 123 28.29 -12.08 -19.73
N SER A 124 27.57 -13.19 -19.55
CA SER A 124 28.12 -14.40 -18.95
C SER A 124 29.22 -15.03 -19.80
N GLU A 125 29.05 -15.04 -21.14
CA GLU A 125 30.07 -15.50 -22.07
C GLU A 125 31.30 -14.58 -22.06
N ALA A 126 31.08 -13.25 -22.06
CA ALA A 126 32.17 -12.28 -21.98
C ALA A 126 32.96 -12.41 -20.67
N LEU A 127 32.29 -12.63 -19.54
CA LEU A 127 32.92 -12.90 -18.25
C LEU A 127 33.67 -14.23 -18.25
N ALA A 128 33.11 -15.29 -18.84
CA ALA A 128 33.78 -16.58 -18.94
C ALA A 128 35.07 -16.50 -19.77
N ARG A 129 35.04 -15.80 -20.91
CA ARG A 129 36.22 -15.54 -21.74
C ARG A 129 37.26 -14.70 -21.00
N ALA A 130 36.85 -13.61 -20.36
CA ALA A 130 37.76 -12.77 -19.59
C ALA A 130 38.41 -13.52 -18.41
N ARG A 131 37.69 -14.43 -17.74
CA ARG A 131 38.26 -15.30 -16.69
C ARG A 131 39.24 -16.33 -17.25
N ALA A 132 38.99 -16.87 -18.44
CA ALA A 132 39.93 -17.75 -19.11
C ALA A 132 41.21 -17.01 -19.53
N ASP A 133 41.08 -15.78 -20.03
CA ASP A 133 42.21 -14.90 -20.35
C ASP A 133 43.03 -14.57 -19.10
N LEU A 134 42.37 -14.32 -17.96
CA LEU A 134 43.03 -14.09 -16.67
C LEU A 134 43.87 -15.30 -16.24
N ALA A 135 43.27 -16.50 -16.25
CA ALA A 135 43.98 -17.73 -15.89
C ALA A 135 45.19 -18.00 -16.81
N ALA A 136 45.09 -17.66 -18.09
CA ALA A 136 46.21 -17.77 -19.03
C ALA A 136 47.32 -16.75 -18.73
N ALA A 137 46.96 -15.51 -18.38
CA ALA A 137 47.90 -14.46 -18.00
C ALA A 137 48.61 -14.78 -16.67
N GLU A 138 47.90 -15.33 -15.69
CA GLU A 138 48.46 -15.81 -14.43
C GLU A 138 49.46 -16.96 -14.68
N ALA A 139 49.12 -17.92 -15.52
CA ALA A 139 50.02 -19.01 -15.90
C ALA A 139 51.27 -18.53 -16.67
N GLU A 140 51.16 -17.43 -17.43
CA GLU A 140 52.33 -16.78 -18.06
C GLU A 140 53.19 -16.06 -17.02
N ARG A 141 52.58 -15.36 -16.05
CA ARG A 141 53.30 -14.74 -14.93
C ARG A 141 54.09 -15.78 -14.14
N GLU A 142 53.48 -16.92 -13.82
CA GLU A 142 54.16 -18.02 -13.10
C GLU A 142 55.33 -18.61 -13.90
N ARG A 143 55.18 -18.74 -15.23
CA ARG A 143 56.27 -19.20 -16.10
C ARG A 143 57.42 -18.18 -16.17
N ALA A 144 57.11 -16.89 -16.31
CA ALA A 144 58.12 -15.82 -16.30
C ALA A 144 58.84 -15.72 -14.96
N ALA A 145 58.11 -15.85 -13.84
CA ALA A 145 58.69 -15.86 -12.49
C ALA A 145 59.63 -17.07 -12.28
N CYS A 146 59.23 -18.27 -12.72
CA CYS A 146 60.10 -19.45 -12.70
C CYS A 146 61.34 -19.29 -13.58
N ALA A 147 61.23 -18.56 -14.69
CA ALA A 147 62.34 -18.25 -15.59
C ALA A 147 63.19 -17.04 -15.15
N HIS A 148 62.81 -16.37 -14.06
CA HIS A 148 63.41 -15.10 -13.59
C HIS A 148 63.43 -13.99 -14.66
N ASP A 149 62.46 -13.99 -15.58
CA ASP A 149 62.28 -12.95 -16.59
C ASP A 149 61.44 -11.79 -16.01
N VAL A 150 62.15 -10.77 -15.50
CA VAL A 150 61.55 -9.57 -14.90
C VAL A 150 60.69 -8.78 -15.90
N ILE A 151 61.01 -8.81 -17.19
CA ILE A 151 60.24 -8.11 -18.22
C ILE A 151 58.95 -8.89 -18.51
N GLY A 152 59.04 -10.22 -18.63
CA GLY A 152 57.90 -11.11 -18.79
C GLY A 152 56.92 -11.05 -17.62
N GLU A 153 57.43 -10.97 -16.39
CA GLU A 153 56.61 -10.86 -15.18
C GLU A 153 55.84 -9.52 -15.15
N ALA A 154 56.51 -8.39 -15.41
CA ALA A 154 55.88 -7.08 -15.45
C ALA A 154 54.84 -6.96 -16.59
N ALA A 155 55.10 -7.57 -17.75
CA ALA A 155 54.15 -7.61 -18.86
C ALA A 155 52.90 -8.43 -18.53
N ALA A 156 53.06 -9.58 -17.88
CA ALA A 156 51.94 -10.43 -17.44
C ALA A 156 51.12 -9.75 -16.32
N GLU A 157 51.77 -9.05 -15.39
CA GLU A 157 51.09 -8.29 -14.33
C GLU A 157 50.26 -7.14 -14.90
N HIS A 158 50.78 -6.40 -15.88
CA HIS A 158 50.01 -5.38 -16.59
C HIS A 158 48.80 -5.98 -17.33
N ALA A 159 48.98 -7.14 -17.98
CA ALA A 159 47.88 -7.83 -18.66
C ALA A 159 46.78 -8.28 -17.69
N ILE A 160 47.16 -8.81 -16.51
CA ILE A 160 46.24 -9.17 -15.44
C ILE A 160 45.41 -7.96 -15.01
N ALA A 161 46.05 -6.83 -14.70
CA ALA A 161 45.36 -5.61 -14.27
C ALA A 161 44.33 -5.11 -15.30
N VAL A 162 44.68 -5.15 -16.59
CA VAL A 162 43.77 -4.78 -17.69
C VAL A 162 42.59 -5.75 -17.80
N ILE A 163 42.81 -7.05 -17.61
CA ILE A 163 41.75 -8.07 -17.65
C ILE A 163 40.82 -7.92 -16.43
N GLU A 164 41.35 -7.70 -15.24
CA GLU A 164 40.58 -7.46 -14.03
C GLU A 164 39.69 -6.22 -14.15
N GLU A 165 40.21 -5.12 -14.72
CA GLU A 165 39.41 -3.93 -14.98
C GLU A 165 38.25 -4.23 -15.96
N ARG A 166 38.51 -5.02 -17.00
CA ARG A 166 37.46 -5.47 -17.95
C ARG A 166 36.40 -6.32 -17.26
N ILE A 167 36.79 -7.26 -16.38
CA ILE A 167 35.85 -8.06 -15.57
C ILE A 167 35.01 -7.13 -14.68
N ALA A 168 35.65 -6.21 -13.94
CA ALA A 168 34.95 -5.28 -13.07
C ALA A 168 34.01 -4.32 -13.84
N ALA A 169 34.36 -3.94 -15.07
CA ALA A 169 33.48 -3.15 -15.94
C ALA A 169 32.27 -3.97 -16.41
N LEU A 170 32.49 -5.22 -16.81
CA LEU A 170 31.42 -6.16 -17.18
C LEU A 170 30.50 -6.44 -15.98
N GLU A 171 31.01 -6.59 -14.76
CA GLU A 171 30.24 -6.81 -13.52
C GLU A 171 29.46 -5.57 -13.03
N ARG A 172 29.90 -4.35 -13.39
CA ARG A 172 29.16 -3.11 -13.11
C ARG A 172 28.11 -2.76 -14.16
N GLY A 173 28.19 -3.33 -15.36
CA GLY A 173 27.27 -3.05 -16.46
C GLY A 173 25.79 -3.30 -16.12
N ASP A 174 24.91 -2.37 -16.53
CA ASP A 174 23.45 -2.49 -16.39
C ASP A 174 22.90 -3.33 -17.55
N THR A 175 22.40 -4.53 -17.25
CA THR A 175 21.73 -5.41 -18.24
C THR A 175 20.27 -5.07 -18.45
N ARG A 176 19.71 -4.09 -17.72
CA ARG A 176 18.29 -3.75 -17.82
C ARG A 176 17.89 -3.34 -19.23
N VAL A 177 16.83 -3.98 -19.72
CA VAL A 177 16.20 -3.63 -20.99
C VAL A 177 15.31 -2.41 -20.78
N ARG A 178 15.48 -1.40 -21.65
CA ARG A 178 14.68 -0.17 -21.66
C ARG A 178 13.94 -0.09 -22.99
N ILE A 179 12.61 -0.08 -22.94
CA ILE A 179 11.76 0.03 -24.12
C ILE A 179 11.38 1.50 -24.29
N ALA A 180 11.99 2.16 -25.27
CA ALA A 180 11.70 3.56 -25.58
C ALA A 180 10.43 3.70 -26.44
N SER A 181 9.78 4.86 -26.36
CA SER A 181 8.68 5.19 -27.25
C SER A 181 9.20 5.56 -28.64
N ALA A 182 8.66 4.92 -29.67
CA ALA A 182 9.03 5.22 -31.06
C ALA A 182 8.65 6.64 -31.50
N THR A 183 7.57 7.20 -30.94
CA THR A 183 7.03 8.53 -31.30
C THR A 183 7.41 9.62 -30.30
N GLY A 184 8.14 9.29 -29.23
CA GLY A 184 8.50 10.22 -28.15
C GLY A 184 7.36 10.64 -27.23
N GLY A 185 6.10 10.27 -27.53
CA GLY A 185 4.95 10.61 -26.69
C GLY A 185 4.78 9.72 -25.45
N GLY A 186 5.38 8.53 -25.45
CA GLY A 186 5.30 7.58 -24.35
C GLY A 186 6.53 7.61 -23.44
N ARG A 187 6.34 7.36 -22.13
CA ARG A 187 7.44 7.14 -21.19
C ARG A 187 8.17 5.84 -21.51
N THR A 188 9.48 5.82 -21.33
CA THR A 188 10.30 4.60 -21.40
C THR A 188 9.80 3.57 -20.38
N LEU A 189 9.50 2.37 -20.84
CA LEU A 189 9.11 1.25 -19.98
C LEU A 189 10.36 0.44 -19.61
N ALA A 190 10.46 0.07 -18.34
CA ALA A 190 11.52 -0.79 -17.82
C ALA A 190 10.91 -1.83 -16.90
N GLN A 191 11.46 -3.05 -16.91
CA GLN A 191 11.05 -4.08 -15.98
C GLN A 191 11.37 -3.66 -14.54
N ARG A 192 10.49 -4.04 -13.62
CA ARG A 192 10.66 -3.80 -12.17
C ARG A 192 10.48 -5.11 -11.42
N THR A 193 11.47 -5.46 -10.61
CA THR A 193 11.40 -6.63 -9.75
C THR A 193 10.64 -6.27 -8.47
N ARG A 194 9.49 -6.91 -8.24
CA ARG A 194 8.76 -6.84 -6.96
C ARG A 194 9.03 -8.11 -6.16
N ARG A 195 9.59 -7.98 -4.97
CA ARG A 195 9.75 -9.10 -4.04
C ARG A 195 8.44 -9.26 -3.26
N VAL A 196 7.81 -10.43 -3.38
CA VAL A 196 6.56 -10.75 -2.68
C VAL A 196 6.85 -11.90 -1.71
N ALA A 197 6.59 -11.68 -0.42
CA ALA A 197 6.69 -12.73 0.59
C ALA A 197 5.42 -13.60 0.55
N ARG A 198 5.58 -14.93 0.48
CA ARG A 198 4.50 -15.89 0.68
C ARG A 198 4.73 -16.61 1.99
N LEU A 199 3.68 -16.75 2.80
CA LEU A 199 3.75 -17.47 4.06
C LEU A 199 3.87 -18.96 3.80
N VAL A 200 5.01 -19.56 4.13
CA VAL A 200 5.25 -21.01 3.99
C VAL A 200 5.09 -21.73 5.33
N ASN A 201 5.62 -21.13 6.41
CA ASN A 201 5.55 -21.70 7.75
C ASN A 201 5.17 -20.62 8.74
N LEU A 202 3.96 -20.76 9.31
CA LEU A 202 3.40 -19.79 10.23
C LEU A 202 4.22 -19.64 11.50
N ASN A 203 4.67 -20.75 12.12
CA ASN A 203 5.41 -20.70 13.37
C ASN A 203 6.73 -19.95 13.22
N ARG A 204 7.48 -20.20 12.14
CA ARG A 204 8.71 -19.46 11.84
C ARG A 204 8.44 -17.97 11.56
N ALA A 205 7.35 -17.66 10.86
CA ALA A 205 6.96 -16.29 10.60
C ALA A 205 6.57 -15.55 11.90
N LEU A 206 5.79 -16.18 12.77
CA LEU A 206 5.41 -15.62 14.07
C LEU A 206 6.63 -15.38 14.95
N ILE A 207 7.60 -16.30 14.98
CA ILE A 207 8.86 -16.09 15.72
C ILE A 207 9.63 -14.90 15.15
N HIS A 208 9.70 -14.76 13.82
CA HIS A 208 10.40 -13.64 13.17
C HIS A 208 9.71 -12.29 13.43
N TYR A 209 8.38 -12.26 13.46
CA TYR A 209 7.59 -11.04 13.64
C TYR A 209 7.12 -10.79 15.09
N ARG A 210 7.50 -11.63 16.06
CA ARG A 210 6.99 -11.58 17.45
C ARG A 210 7.17 -10.22 18.14
N ASP A 211 8.25 -9.51 17.81
CA ASP A 211 8.61 -8.24 18.47
C ASP A 211 7.92 -7.04 17.80
N ARG A 212 7.07 -7.26 16.77
CA ARG A 212 6.29 -6.20 16.11
C ARG A 212 5.02 -5.91 16.89
N ALA A 213 4.79 -4.63 17.20
CA ALA A 213 3.57 -4.17 17.89
C ALA A 213 2.27 -4.57 17.16
N GLU A 214 2.30 -4.62 15.83
CA GLU A 214 1.15 -5.04 15.00
C GLU A 214 0.73 -6.49 15.26
N VAL A 215 1.69 -7.38 15.53
CA VAL A 215 1.39 -8.79 15.84
C VAL A 215 0.77 -8.90 17.23
N ALA A 216 1.27 -8.15 18.21
CA ALA A 216 0.67 -8.09 19.54
C ALA A 216 -0.78 -7.58 19.48
N ALA A 217 -1.02 -6.46 18.79
CA ALA A 217 -2.37 -5.90 18.61
C ALA A 217 -3.31 -6.86 17.86
N LEU A 218 -2.80 -7.61 16.89
CA LEU A 218 -3.57 -8.64 16.19
C LEU A 218 -3.97 -9.77 17.14
N LEU A 219 -3.03 -10.27 17.96
CA LEU A 219 -3.29 -11.34 18.92
C LEU A 219 -4.29 -10.89 20.00
N GLU A 220 -4.15 -9.67 20.53
CA GLU A 220 -5.11 -9.07 21.48
C GLU A 220 -6.52 -8.96 20.88
N ARG A 221 -6.62 -8.54 19.61
CA ARG A 221 -7.91 -8.44 18.92
C ARG A 221 -8.58 -9.80 18.72
N LEU A 222 -7.79 -10.84 18.42
CA LEU A 222 -8.30 -12.21 18.29
C LEU A 222 -8.77 -12.74 19.66
N ALA A 223 -7.95 -12.60 20.70
CA ALA A 223 -8.30 -13.04 22.06
C ALA A 223 -9.58 -12.34 22.58
N ASN A 224 -9.71 -11.03 22.38
CA ASN A 224 -10.92 -10.30 22.76
C ASN A 224 -12.15 -10.68 21.92
N ALA A 225 -11.97 -11.13 20.68
CA ALA A 225 -13.08 -11.63 19.86
C ALA A 225 -13.59 -12.98 20.39
N ASP A 226 -12.66 -13.87 20.76
CA ASP A 226 -13.00 -15.18 21.35
C ASP A 226 -13.75 -15.03 22.68
N LEU A 227 -13.33 -14.09 23.53
CA LEU A 227 -13.98 -13.79 24.81
C LEU A 227 -15.39 -13.18 24.69
N ARG A 228 -15.72 -12.57 23.54
CA ARG A 228 -17.08 -12.04 23.27
C ARG A 228 -18.02 -13.10 22.72
N GLY A 229 -17.50 -14.25 22.30
CA GLY A 229 -18.30 -15.36 21.78
C GLY A 229 -19.18 -16.00 22.85
N PRO A 230 -20.22 -16.76 22.45
CA PRO A 230 -21.06 -17.50 23.39
C PRO A 230 -20.28 -18.60 24.15
N ASP A 231 -19.20 -19.12 23.56
CA ASP A 231 -18.33 -20.16 24.12
C ASP A 231 -16.96 -19.57 24.53
N ALA A 232 -16.98 -18.50 25.33
CA ALA A 232 -15.77 -17.82 25.77
C ALA A 232 -14.87 -18.77 26.59
N PRO A 233 -13.59 -18.97 26.21
CA PRO A 233 -12.69 -19.83 26.96
C PRO A 233 -12.24 -19.17 28.28
N ASP A 234 -12.22 -19.95 29.37
CA ASP A 234 -11.75 -19.49 30.69
C ASP A 234 -10.24 -19.18 30.71
N HIS A 235 -9.48 -19.72 29.75
CA HIS A 235 -8.03 -19.54 29.65
C HIS A 235 -7.58 -19.43 28.20
N ILE A 236 -6.81 -18.39 27.90
CA ILE A 236 -6.10 -18.21 26.63
C ILE A 236 -4.59 -18.15 26.94
N PRO A 237 -3.77 -19.05 26.39
CA PRO A 237 -2.33 -19.04 26.66
C PRO A 237 -1.69 -17.68 26.33
N GLY A 238 -0.95 -17.12 27.29
CA GLY A 238 -0.24 -15.84 27.14
C GLY A 238 -1.09 -14.59 27.37
N PHE A 239 -2.38 -14.72 27.71
CA PHE A 239 -3.27 -13.61 28.06
C PHE A 239 -3.74 -13.69 29.51
N ALA A 240 -3.79 -12.54 30.18
CA ALA A 240 -4.48 -12.39 31.45
C ALA A 240 -5.90 -11.86 31.18
N ILE A 241 -6.92 -12.60 31.60
CA ILE A 241 -8.32 -12.23 31.38
C ILE A 241 -8.81 -11.44 32.61
N ALA A 242 -9.26 -10.21 32.39
CA ALA A 242 -9.92 -9.36 33.40
C ALA A 242 -11.40 -9.19 33.05
N ILE A 243 -12.29 -9.36 34.04
CA ILE A 243 -13.73 -9.21 33.86
C ILE A 243 -14.14 -7.79 34.29
N GLU A 244 -14.39 -6.93 33.31
CA GLU A 244 -14.92 -5.59 33.51
C GLU A 244 -16.44 -5.59 33.24
N ARG A 245 -17.24 -5.06 34.17
CA ARG A 245 -18.69 -4.91 33.99
C ARG A 245 -18.98 -3.51 33.46
N ILE A 246 -19.40 -3.43 32.20
CA ILE A 246 -19.79 -2.18 31.54
C ILE A 246 -21.31 -2.12 31.33
N VAL A 247 -21.89 -0.92 31.36
CA VAL A 247 -23.31 -0.68 31.07
C VAL A 247 -23.49 -0.59 29.54
N ALA A 248 -24.43 -1.35 28.97
CA ALA A 248 -24.66 -1.47 27.52
C ALA A 248 -25.68 -0.46 26.98
#